data_AF-A0A522UH69-F1
#
_entry.id   AF-A0A522UH69-F1
#
_cell.length_a   1.000
_cell.length_b   1.000
_cell.length_c   1.000
_cell.angle_alpha   90.00
_cell.angle_beta   90.00
_cell.angle_gamma   90.00
#
_symmetry.space_group_name_H-M   'P 1'
#
loop_
_entity.id
_entity.type
_entity.pdbx_description
1 polymer ?
#
loop_
_entity_poly.entity_id
_entity_poly.type
_entity_poly.pdbx_seq_one_letter_code
_entity_poly.pdbx_strand_id
1 'polypeptide(L)'
;MMTGRTPGGLLLPNKNALEFAKRAPWPMHCEEPPAPAGGLRIDAGYLSPYFITDPGRCLAGLDDAFVLAAANAIVTQQDLVPILEKVAQSGQPLLIVAPAVGEEVLALLVLNKLRGILRVCAVALKDIGPVADHLGCRIIPVPLARCALTDLGSARHISSGIRSTVIVRS
;
A
#
# COMPACT_ATOMS: atom_id res chain seq x y z
N MET A 1 22.68 8.35 -11.04
CA MET A 1 22.91 8.98 -9.72
C MET A 1 22.04 8.26 -8.70
N MET A 2 22.69 7.68 -7.69
CA MET A 2 22.09 6.72 -6.75
C MET A 2 21.12 7.41 -5.78
N THR A 3 19.99 6.75 -5.52
CA THR A 3 18.99 7.11 -4.51
C THR A 3 19.60 6.97 -3.11
N GLY A 4 19.38 7.95 -2.22
CA GLY A 4 19.79 7.86 -0.82
C GLY A 4 19.09 6.69 -0.10
N ARG A 5 19.59 6.27 1.06
CA ARG A 5 18.95 5.24 1.88
C ARG A 5 18.60 5.79 3.26
N THR A 6 17.51 5.30 3.83
CA THR A 6 17.21 5.50 5.26
C THR A 6 18.10 4.58 6.11
N PRO A 7 18.24 4.85 7.43
CA PRO A 7 18.96 3.96 8.34
C PRO A 7 18.45 2.51 8.34
N GLY A 8 17.13 2.32 8.20
CA GLY A 8 16.49 1.00 8.06
C GLY A 8 16.58 0.40 6.66
N GLY A 9 17.34 0.99 5.74
CA GLY A 9 17.67 0.42 4.44
C GLY A 9 16.67 0.69 3.31
N LEU A 10 15.61 1.48 3.55
CA LEU A 10 14.69 1.89 2.49
C LEU A 10 15.39 2.81 1.50
N LEU A 11 15.09 2.66 0.22
CA LEU A 11 15.56 3.54 -0.84
C LEU A 11 14.70 4.79 -0.90
N LEU A 12 15.32 5.96 -0.82
CA LEU A 12 14.65 7.26 -0.97
C LEU A 12 14.63 7.68 -2.44
N PRO A 13 13.45 7.96 -3.02
CA PRO A 13 13.33 8.26 -4.45
C PRO A 13 14.00 9.61 -4.79
N ASN A 14 14.64 9.66 -5.96
CA ASN A 14 15.10 10.90 -6.57
C ASN A 14 14.10 11.38 -7.63
N LYS A 15 14.34 12.55 -8.26
CA LYS A 15 13.45 13.11 -9.30
C LYS A 15 13.13 12.12 -10.43
N ASN A 16 14.08 11.28 -10.83
CA ASN A 16 13.85 10.30 -11.90
C ASN A 16 12.91 9.17 -11.45
N ALA A 17 13.03 8.73 -10.19
CA ALA A 17 12.12 7.72 -9.62
C ALA A 17 10.68 8.25 -9.51
N LEU A 18 10.49 9.53 -9.20
CA LEU A 18 9.17 10.18 -9.21
C LEU A 18 8.56 10.13 -10.61
N GLU A 19 9.29 10.60 -11.62
CA GLU A 19 8.81 10.59 -13.01
C GLU A 19 8.49 9.17 -13.51
N PHE A 20 9.30 8.20 -13.13
CA PHE A 20 9.08 6.80 -13.47
C PHE A 20 7.78 6.25 -12.85
N ALA A 21 7.52 6.54 -11.57
CA ALA A 21 6.29 6.09 -10.90
C ALA A 21 5.02 6.69 -11.53
N LYS A 22 5.10 7.93 -12.02
CA LYS A 22 3.98 8.63 -12.67
C LYS A 22 3.66 8.11 -14.08
N ARG A 23 4.69 7.69 -14.82
CA ARG A 23 4.56 7.26 -16.23
C ARG A 23 4.29 5.77 -16.39
N ALA A 24 3.83 5.12 -15.33
CA ALA A 24 3.53 3.70 -15.35
C ALA A 24 2.42 3.41 -16.38
N PRO A 25 2.61 2.50 -17.33
CA PRO A 25 1.58 2.16 -18.31
C PRO A 25 0.44 1.41 -17.60
N TRP A 26 -0.78 1.94 -17.71
CA TRP A 26 -1.95 1.28 -17.17
C TRP A 26 -2.39 0.14 -18.08
N PRO A 27 -2.64 -1.06 -17.53
CA PRO A 27 -3.10 -2.19 -18.33
C PRO A 27 -4.55 -1.97 -18.79
N MET A 28 -4.85 -2.45 -20.01
CA MET A 28 -6.12 -2.18 -20.71
C MET A 28 -7.20 -3.23 -20.45
N HIS A 29 -6.81 -4.46 -20.13
CA HIS A 29 -7.71 -5.59 -19.86
C HIS A 29 -7.28 -6.26 -18.57
N CYS A 30 -8.08 -6.09 -17.53
CA CYS A 30 -7.77 -6.62 -16.20
C CYS A 30 -9.00 -7.24 -15.60
N GLU A 31 -8.78 -8.29 -14.82
CA GLU A 31 -9.84 -8.96 -14.10
C GLU A 31 -10.17 -8.17 -12.83
N GLU A 32 -11.44 -8.23 -12.43
CA GLU A 32 -11.81 -7.76 -11.10
C GLU A 32 -11.40 -8.81 -10.06
N PRO A 33 -10.94 -8.38 -8.88
CA PRO A 33 -10.59 -9.29 -7.81
C PRO A 33 -11.83 -10.12 -7.41
N PRO A 34 -11.67 -11.46 -7.25
CA PRO A 34 -12.76 -12.30 -6.80
C PRO A 34 -13.14 -11.90 -5.37
N ALA A 35 -14.44 -11.86 -5.09
CA ALA A 35 -14.97 -11.58 -3.75
C ALA A 35 -15.40 -12.90 -3.10
N PRO A 36 -14.53 -13.57 -2.31
CA PRO A 36 -14.91 -14.76 -1.57
C PRO A 36 -15.95 -14.40 -0.48
N ALA A 37 -16.71 -15.41 -0.04
CA ALA A 37 -17.67 -15.24 1.05
C ALA A 37 -16.98 -14.68 2.31
N GLY A 38 -17.49 -13.57 2.84
CA GLY A 38 -16.95 -12.89 4.03
C GLY A 38 -15.82 -11.89 3.76
N GLY A 39 -15.42 -11.66 2.50
CA GLY A 39 -14.50 -10.58 2.14
C GLY A 39 -15.19 -9.22 2.05
N LEU A 40 -14.50 -8.16 2.50
CA LEU A 40 -14.91 -6.78 2.26
C LEU A 40 -14.44 -6.32 0.88
N ARG A 41 -15.36 -5.83 0.05
CA ARG A 41 -15.04 -5.13 -1.20
C ARG A 41 -15.13 -3.61 -1.00
N ILE A 42 -14.11 -2.89 -1.47
CA ILE A 42 -14.11 -1.43 -1.57
C ILE A 42 -13.94 -1.01 -3.03
N ASP A 43 -14.61 0.08 -3.41
CA ASP A 43 -14.53 0.65 -4.77
C ASP A 43 -13.32 1.57 -4.93
N ALA A 44 -12.16 1.06 -4.54
CA ALA A 44 -10.86 1.68 -4.73
C ALA A 44 -9.83 0.62 -5.15
N GLY A 45 -9.14 0.86 -6.27
CA GLY A 45 -8.06 0.02 -6.75
C GLY A 45 -6.66 0.53 -6.38
N TYR A 46 -5.64 -0.21 -6.81
CA TYR A 46 -4.25 0.15 -6.57
C TYR A 46 -3.88 1.49 -7.24
N LEU A 47 -3.03 2.27 -6.58
CA LEU A 47 -2.63 3.60 -7.08
C LEU A 47 -1.54 3.56 -8.16
N SER A 48 -0.90 2.42 -8.37
CA SER A 48 0.12 2.25 -9.40
C SER A 48 0.11 0.82 -9.94
N PRO A 49 0.19 0.60 -11.27
CA PRO A 49 0.29 -0.74 -11.85
C PRO A 49 1.60 -1.44 -11.47
N TYR A 50 2.61 -0.71 -10.96
CA TYR A 50 3.79 -1.33 -10.37
C TYR A 50 3.49 -2.10 -9.08
N PHE A 51 2.28 -1.98 -8.51
CA PHE A 51 1.83 -2.83 -7.42
C PHE A 51 1.33 -4.20 -7.87
N ILE A 52 1.12 -4.45 -9.16
CA ILE A 52 0.67 -5.74 -9.69
C ILE A 52 1.67 -6.84 -9.33
N THR A 53 1.16 -7.97 -8.85
CA THR A 53 1.93 -9.20 -8.58
C THR A 53 1.50 -10.35 -9.49
N ASP A 54 0.29 -10.29 -10.04
CA ASP A 54 -0.22 -11.17 -11.10
C ASP A 54 -0.44 -10.36 -12.38
N PRO A 55 0.54 -10.33 -13.31
CA PRO A 55 0.43 -9.58 -14.56
C PRO A 55 -0.65 -10.09 -15.52
N GLY A 56 -1.04 -11.37 -15.43
CA GLY A 56 -2.05 -11.95 -16.30
C GLY A 56 -3.45 -11.43 -15.97
N ARG A 57 -3.72 -11.25 -14.69
CA ARG A 57 -5.01 -10.75 -14.18
C ARG A 57 -4.99 -9.25 -13.86
N CYS A 58 -3.79 -8.65 -13.86
CA CYS A 58 -3.49 -7.32 -13.32
C CYS A 58 -3.89 -7.15 -11.85
N LEU A 59 -3.63 -8.13 -11.00
CA LEU A 59 -3.97 -8.05 -9.59
C LEU A 59 -2.73 -7.84 -8.72
N ALA A 60 -2.88 -7.00 -7.70
CA ALA A 60 -1.93 -6.88 -6.60
C ALA A 60 -2.44 -7.75 -5.44
N GLY A 61 -1.82 -8.91 -5.26
CA GLY A 61 -2.10 -9.86 -4.19
C GLY A 61 -1.16 -9.66 -3.00
N LEU A 62 -1.71 -9.69 -1.78
CA LEU A 62 -0.94 -9.69 -0.54
C LEU A 62 -1.53 -10.76 0.42
N ASP A 63 -0.71 -11.71 0.86
CA ASP A 63 -1.08 -12.74 1.82
C ASP A 63 -0.50 -12.41 3.21
N ASP A 64 -1.25 -12.70 4.27
CA ASP A 64 -0.89 -12.47 5.68
C ASP A 64 -0.31 -11.06 5.91
N ALA A 65 -1.07 -10.07 5.43
CA ALA A 65 -0.63 -8.70 5.27
C ALA A 65 -1.09 -7.81 6.44
N PHE A 66 -0.25 -6.83 6.78
CA PHE A 66 -0.64 -5.70 7.58
C PHE A 66 -1.53 -4.74 6.78
N VAL A 67 -2.44 -4.05 7.47
CA VAL A 67 -3.28 -3.00 6.90
C VAL A 67 -3.14 -1.72 7.70
N LEU A 68 -2.59 -0.68 7.06
CA LEU A 68 -2.53 0.68 7.59
C LEU A 68 -3.74 1.48 7.11
N ALA A 69 -4.60 1.87 8.04
CA ALA A 69 -5.72 2.78 7.80
C ALA A 69 -5.35 4.20 8.28
N ALA A 70 -5.06 5.12 7.36
CA ALA A 70 -4.63 6.48 7.70
C ALA A 70 -5.82 7.47 7.70
N ALA A 71 -5.96 8.28 8.74
CA ALA A 71 -7.07 9.23 8.86
C ALA A 71 -7.01 10.39 7.84
N ASN A 72 -5.80 10.75 7.41
CA ASN A 72 -5.52 11.90 6.56
C ASN A 72 -4.65 11.50 5.38
N ALA A 73 -4.56 12.38 4.38
CA ALA A 73 -3.67 12.20 3.26
C ALA A 73 -2.21 12.06 3.72
N ILE A 74 -1.48 11.15 3.09
CA ILE A 74 -0.05 10.93 3.36
C ILE A 74 0.73 11.67 2.27
N VAL A 75 1.23 12.86 2.59
CA VAL A 75 1.81 13.77 1.58
C VAL A 75 3.32 13.66 1.51
N THR A 76 4.00 13.43 2.65
CA THR A 76 5.46 13.34 2.72
C THR A 76 5.92 11.92 3.07
N GLN A 77 7.03 11.51 2.45
CA GLN A 77 7.71 10.25 2.74
C GLN A 77 8.17 10.16 4.20
N GLN A 78 8.52 11.28 4.84
CA GLN A 78 9.04 11.31 6.21
C GLN A 78 8.02 10.79 7.23
N ASP A 79 6.73 11.01 6.99
CA ASP A 79 5.67 10.53 7.88
C ASP A 79 5.57 9.01 7.88
N LEU A 80 5.98 8.37 6.78
CA LEU A 80 5.76 6.95 6.53
C LEU A 80 7.01 6.10 6.75
N VAL A 81 8.21 6.66 6.59
CA VAL A 81 9.49 5.94 6.74
C VAL A 81 9.57 5.12 8.04
N PRO A 82 9.24 5.66 9.24
CA PRO A 82 9.41 4.89 10.48
C PRO A 82 8.56 3.61 10.55
N ILE A 83 7.35 3.64 10.00
CA ILE A 83 6.48 2.45 9.97
C ILE A 83 6.88 1.50 8.83
N LEU A 84 7.33 2.01 7.68
CA LEU A 84 7.82 1.18 6.59
C LEU A 84 9.09 0.40 6.95
N GLU A 85 10.00 0.99 7.73
CA GLU A 85 11.19 0.29 8.19
C GLU A 85 10.81 -0.90 9.09
N LYS A 86 9.85 -0.72 10.00
CA LYS A 86 9.33 -1.80 10.85
C LYS A 86 8.68 -2.91 10.02
N VAL A 87 7.89 -2.54 9.01
CA VAL A 87 7.26 -3.50 8.09
C VAL A 87 8.30 -4.23 7.22
N ALA A 88 9.32 -3.52 6.73
CA ALA A 88 10.41 -4.15 5.98
C ALA A 88 11.16 -5.18 6.85
N GLN A 89 11.39 -4.86 8.13
CA GLN A 89 12.05 -5.75 9.09
C GLN A 89 11.21 -6.98 9.45
N SER A 90 9.87 -6.84 9.58
CA SER A 90 8.99 -8.00 9.78
C SER A 90 8.89 -8.87 8.52
N GLY A 91 9.22 -8.30 7.36
CA GLY A 91 9.11 -8.92 6.05
C GLY A 91 7.67 -9.07 5.57
N GLN A 92 6.65 -8.83 6.40
CA GLN A 92 5.25 -9.03 6.04
C GLN A 92 4.77 -7.99 5.01
N PRO A 93 3.80 -8.35 4.14
CA PRO A 93 3.23 -7.40 3.22
C PRO A 93 2.41 -6.31 3.91
N LEU A 94 2.19 -5.19 3.22
CA LEU A 94 1.44 -4.04 3.73
C LEU A 94 0.45 -3.52 2.67
N LEU A 95 -0.81 -3.37 3.07
CA LEU A 95 -1.79 -2.52 2.38
C LEU A 95 -1.85 -1.17 3.09
N ILE A 96 -1.76 -0.08 2.33
CA ILE A 96 -1.99 1.28 2.81
C ILE A 96 -3.32 1.78 2.25
N VAL A 97 -4.22 2.16 3.15
CA VAL A 97 -5.52 2.77 2.84
C VAL A 97 -5.51 4.19 3.41
N ALA A 98 -5.62 5.19 2.53
CA ALA A 98 -5.62 6.60 2.92
C ALA A 98 -6.55 7.42 2.00
N PRO A 99 -6.99 8.62 2.39
CA PRO A 99 -7.80 9.47 1.53
C PRO A 99 -7.05 9.93 0.27
N ALA A 100 -5.73 10.11 0.37
CA ALA A 100 -4.82 10.40 -0.73
C ALA A 100 -3.39 10.02 -0.35
N VAL A 101 -2.58 9.72 -1.37
CA VAL A 101 -1.15 9.43 -1.24
C VAL A 101 -0.39 10.35 -2.18
N GLY A 102 0.55 11.12 -1.64
CA GLY A 102 1.38 12.06 -2.39
C GLY A 102 2.33 11.35 -3.35
N GLU A 103 2.76 12.06 -4.39
CA GLU A 103 3.59 11.48 -5.46
C GLU A 103 4.95 11.00 -4.95
N GLU A 104 5.58 11.73 -4.01
CA GLU A 104 6.84 11.30 -3.40
C GLU A 104 6.69 10.02 -2.61
N VAL A 105 5.56 9.88 -1.90
CA VAL A 105 5.22 8.68 -1.13
C VAL A 105 4.97 7.52 -2.08
N LEU A 106 4.21 7.73 -3.15
CA LEU A 106 3.97 6.70 -4.16
C LEU A 106 5.28 6.24 -4.82
N ALA A 107 6.17 7.18 -5.16
CA ALA A 107 7.49 6.88 -5.72
C ALA A 107 8.36 6.08 -4.74
N LEU A 108 8.33 6.41 -3.45
CA LEU A 108 9.00 5.66 -2.39
C LEU A 108 8.50 4.21 -2.35
N LEU A 109 7.18 4.01 -2.30
CA LEU A 109 6.57 2.69 -2.22
C LEU A 109 6.87 1.84 -3.46
N VAL A 110 6.71 2.40 -4.65
CA VAL A 110 6.99 1.74 -5.92
C VAL A 110 8.46 1.36 -6.04
N LEU A 111 9.38 2.29 -5.74
CA LEU A 111 10.81 2.03 -5.82
C LEU A 111 11.23 0.87 -4.91
N ASN A 112 10.78 0.88 -3.65
CA ASN A 112 11.15 -0.14 -2.68
C ASN A 112 10.49 -1.49 -3.01
N LYS A 113 9.28 -1.49 -3.59
CA LYS A 113 8.66 -2.71 -4.11
C LYS A 113 9.45 -3.32 -5.25
N LEU A 114 9.78 -2.53 -6.28
CA LEU A 114 10.50 -3.02 -7.46
C LEU A 114 11.90 -3.54 -7.12
N ARG A 115 12.46 -3.13 -5.98
CA ARG A 115 13.75 -3.60 -5.46
C ARG A 115 13.62 -4.76 -4.48
N GLY A 116 12.40 -5.24 -4.21
CA GLY A 116 12.13 -6.36 -3.31
C GLY A 116 12.31 -6.03 -1.83
N ILE A 117 12.42 -4.75 -1.46
CA ILE A 117 12.59 -4.32 -0.07
C ILE A 117 11.24 -4.29 0.65
N LEU A 118 10.18 -3.90 -0.05
CA LEU A 118 8.81 -3.87 0.48
C LEU A 118 7.87 -4.71 -0.36
N ARG A 119 6.99 -5.46 0.31
CA ARG A 119 5.82 -6.08 -0.32
C ARG A 119 4.61 -5.21 -0.03
N VAL A 120 4.31 -4.24 -0.89
CA VAL A 120 3.33 -3.19 -0.57
C VAL A 120 2.34 -2.92 -1.70
N CYS A 121 1.14 -2.48 -1.33
CA CYS A 121 0.13 -1.88 -2.20
C CYS A 121 -0.49 -0.67 -1.48
N ALA A 122 -0.88 0.36 -2.23
CA ALA A 122 -1.60 1.52 -1.70
C ALA A 122 -2.87 1.77 -2.51
N VAL A 123 -3.95 2.14 -1.82
CA VAL A 123 -5.26 2.48 -2.39
C VAL A 123 -5.73 3.81 -1.81
N ALA A 124 -6.42 4.63 -2.62
CA ALA A 124 -7.04 5.86 -2.15
C ALA A 124 -8.53 5.64 -1.90
N LEU A 125 -8.95 5.77 -0.64
CA LEU A 125 -10.34 5.54 -0.23
C LEU A 125 -10.80 6.71 0.65
N LYS A 126 -11.91 7.35 0.26
CA LYS A 126 -12.45 8.51 1.00
C LYS A 126 -13.04 8.12 2.35
N ASP A 127 -13.79 7.02 2.39
CA ASP A 127 -14.40 6.51 3.61
C ASP A 127 -13.69 5.23 4.08
N ILE A 128 -12.88 5.39 5.13
CA ILE A 128 -12.00 4.33 5.66
C ILE A 128 -12.70 3.54 6.77
N GLY A 129 -13.84 4.04 7.29
CA GLY A 129 -14.60 3.42 8.38
C GLY A 129 -14.89 1.94 8.16
N PRO A 130 -15.43 1.52 6.98
CA PRO A 130 -15.72 0.12 6.70
C PRO A 130 -14.49 -0.80 6.77
N VAL A 131 -13.32 -0.32 6.34
CA VAL A 131 -12.07 -1.09 6.40
C VAL A 131 -11.62 -1.27 7.84
N ALA A 132 -11.65 -0.18 8.63
CA ALA A 132 -11.26 -0.20 10.03
C ALA A 132 -12.16 -1.13 10.86
N ASP A 133 -13.47 -1.06 10.66
CA ASP A 133 -14.47 -1.92 11.31
C ASP A 133 -14.26 -3.40 10.94
N HIS A 134 -14.17 -3.70 9.63
CA HIS A 134 -14.00 -5.06 9.14
C HIS A 134 -12.74 -5.74 9.68
N LEU A 135 -11.65 -4.98 9.85
CA LEU A 135 -10.36 -5.49 10.34
C LEU A 135 -10.17 -5.32 11.85
N GLY A 136 -11.05 -4.60 12.53
CA GLY A 136 -10.90 -4.23 13.94
C GLY A 136 -9.64 -3.40 14.20
N CYS A 137 -9.17 -2.62 13.22
CA CYS A 137 -7.95 -1.82 13.34
C CYS A 137 -8.25 -0.35 13.62
N ARG A 138 -7.25 0.38 14.12
CA ARG A 138 -7.38 1.81 14.39
C ARG A 138 -7.17 2.62 13.12
N ILE A 139 -7.97 3.67 12.96
CA ILE A 139 -7.70 4.73 11.99
C ILE A 139 -6.64 5.65 12.60
N ILE A 140 -5.47 5.74 11.97
CA ILE A 140 -4.28 6.37 12.54
C ILE A 140 -4.10 7.76 11.94
N PRO A 141 -4.06 8.84 12.74
CA PRO A 141 -3.78 10.17 12.24
C PRO A 141 -2.32 10.31 11.78
N VAL A 142 -2.11 11.10 10.72
CA VAL A 142 -0.78 11.46 10.22
C VAL A 142 -0.25 12.63 11.07
N PRO A 143 1.03 12.66 11.51
CA PRO A 143 2.16 11.82 11.08
C PRO A 143 2.24 10.45 11.75
N LEU A 144 2.62 9.43 10.97
CA LEU A 144 2.65 8.02 11.40
C LEU A 144 3.96 7.62 12.11
N ALA A 145 4.83 8.58 12.43
CA ALA A 145 6.12 8.32 13.06
C ALA A 145 6.03 7.54 14.39
N ARG A 146 4.90 7.66 15.10
CA ARG A 146 4.63 6.97 16.37
C ARG A 146 3.85 5.67 16.22
N CYS A 147 3.45 5.31 15.00
CA CYS A 147 2.71 4.08 14.72
C CYS A 147 3.58 2.87 15.07
N ALA A 148 3.02 1.95 15.85
CA ALA A 148 3.57 0.62 16.08
C ALA A 148 2.94 -0.39 15.12
N LEU A 149 3.58 -1.56 14.94
CA LEU A 149 3.00 -2.64 14.13
C LEU A 149 1.68 -3.15 14.73
N THR A 150 1.52 -3.07 16.06
CA THR A 150 0.29 -3.45 16.77
C THR A 150 -0.89 -2.53 16.51
N ASP A 151 -0.65 -1.33 15.95
CA ASP A 151 -1.74 -0.42 15.56
C ASP A 151 -2.31 -0.78 14.19
N LEU A 152 -1.59 -1.59 13.40
CA LEU A 152 -2.01 -2.02 12.08
C LEU A 152 -3.06 -3.13 12.18
N GLY A 153 -4.00 -3.14 11.23
CA GLY A 153 -4.88 -4.28 11.01
C GLY A 153 -4.12 -5.45 10.40
N SER A 154 -4.79 -6.60 10.34
CA SER A 154 -4.27 -7.79 9.66
C SER A 154 -5.34 -8.37 8.73
N ALA A 155 -4.90 -8.84 7.57
CA ALA A 155 -5.76 -9.51 6.60
C ALA A 155 -5.07 -10.80 6.13
N ARG A 156 -5.84 -11.88 6.03
CA ARG A 156 -5.38 -13.16 5.49
C ARG A 156 -4.99 -13.03 4.03
N HIS A 157 -5.84 -12.36 3.27
CA HIS A 157 -5.66 -12.20 1.84
C HIS A 157 -6.23 -10.87 1.36
N ILE A 158 -5.48 -10.18 0.52
CA ILE A 158 -5.87 -8.93 -0.11
C ILE A 158 -5.65 -9.10 -1.62
N SER A 159 -6.64 -8.73 -2.41
CA SER A 159 -6.53 -8.67 -3.86
C SER A 159 -7.02 -7.31 -4.35
N SER A 160 -6.11 -6.48 -4.85
CA SER A 160 -6.42 -5.16 -5.40
C SER A 160 -6.34 -5.20 -6.93
N GLY A 161 -7.40 -4.75 -7.60
CA GLY A 161 -7.46 -4.53 -9.05
C GLY A 161 -7.39 -3.05 -9.41
N ILE A 162 -7.72 -2.71 -10.66
CA ILE A 162 -7.71 -1.31 -11.13
C ILE A 162 -8.76 -0.46 -10.42
N ARG A 163 -9.95 -1.02 -10.16
CA ARG A 163 -11.12 -0.25 -9.68
C ARG A 163 -11.55 -0.60 -8.27
N SER A 164 -11.26 -1.82 -7.83
CA SER A 164 -11.72 -2.32 -6.55
C SER A 164 -10.63 -3.09 -5.83
N THR A 165 -10.81 -3.22 -4.52
CA THR A 165 -9.95 -4.05 -3.67
C THR A 165 -10.84 -4.93 -2.81
N VAL A 166 -10.46 -6.19 -2.69
CA VAL A 166 -11.09 -7.16 -1.80
C VAL A 166 -10.13 -7.48 -0.67
N ILE A 167 -10.63 -7.44 0.56
CA ILE A 167 -9.90 -7.69 1.79
C ILE A 167 -10.60 -8.84 2.52
N VAL A 168 -9.86 -9.90 2.83
CA VAL A 168 -10.34 -11.04 3.60
C VAL A 168 -9.64 -11.02 4.95
N ARG A 169 -10.43 -10.93 6.02
CA ARG A 169 -9.93 -10.92 7.39
C ARG A 169 -9.17 -12.21 7.73
N SER A 170 -8.18 -12.09 8.62
CA SER A 170 -7.43 -13.20 9.26
C SER A 170 -8.30 -14.10 10.11
#